data_AF-A0A6V8ICH6-F1
#
_entry.id   AF-A0A6V8ICH6-F1
#
_cell.length_a   1.000
_cell.length_b   1.000
_cell.length_c   1.000
_cell.angle_alpha   90.00
_cell.angle_beta   90.00
_cell.angle_gamma   90.00
#
_symmetry.space_group_name_H-M   'P 1'
#
loop_
_entity.id
_entity.type
_entity.pdbx_description
1 polymer ?
#
loop_
_entity_poly.entity_id
_entity_poly.type
_entity_poly.pdbx_seq_one_letter_code
_entity_poly.pdbx_strand_id
1 'polypeptide(L)'
;MTPQASSGSTPSDGHSPVRSVVQPSLSPKEGLGPLTAELLIVCLDPEKATKTLIPFLEAQGICFTDDNRDPLLIQARITPVTRHLPPEQVPLPTDMEFCSAALCEELQDMSGLRLVLVLGISAHIAVLGACGIPLTRLDFRPGEITRLPDGLLLADACHPLSEKADPDLLTQRKNALIKLIPQIRSALRPSA
;
A
#
# COMPACT_ATOMS: atom_id res chain seq x y z
N MET A 1 -13.12 70.54 17.76
CA MET A 1 -11.95 69.95 18.44
C MET A 1 -10.93 69.59 17.36
N THR A 2 -9.87 70.39 17.25
CA THR A 2 -8.60 70.11 16.57
C THR A 2 -7.86 68.92 17.24
N PRO A 3 -6.71 68.44 16.75
CA PRO A 3 -6.26 68.19 15.37
C PRO A 3 -5.36 66.90 15.24
N GLN A 4 -4.68 66.77 14.08
CA GLN A 4 -3.35 66.15 13.86
C GLN A 4 -3.19 64.61 13.95
N ALA A 5 -2.23 63.97 13.28
CA ALA A 5 -1.37 64.25 12.12
C ALA A 5 -0.43 63.04 11.96
N SER A 6 0.19 62.96 10.77
CA SER A 6 1.49 62.32 10.52
C SER A 6 1.57 60.80 10.54
N SER A 7 2.45 60.13 9.81
CA SER A 7 3.36 60.39 8.69
C SER A 7 4.17 59.08 8.63
N GLY A 8 4.56 58.57 7.45
CA GLY A 8 5.58 57.51 7.43
C GLY A 8 5.65 56.63 6.18
N SER A 9 6.46 57.07 5.22
CA SER A 9 7.61 56.36 4.62
C SER A 9 7.50 54.91 4.10
N THR A 10 7.82 54.76 2.81
CA THR A 10 8.43 53.60 2.09
C THR A 10 9.79 53.15 2.69
N PRO A 11 10.54 52.09 2.24
CA PRO A 11 10.29 50.99 1.28
C PRO A 11 10.75 49.57 1.78
N SER A 12 10.66 48.57 0.89
CA SER A 12 11.45 47.33 0.76
C SER A 12 11.91 46.53 1.99
N ASP A 13 11.54 45.24 2.03
CA ASP A 13 12.56 44.20 2.19
C ASP A 13 12.11 42.88 1.55
N GLY A 14 12.97 42.40 0.64
CA GLY A 14 12.83 41.09 0.03
C GLY A 14 13.07 40.00 1.07
N HIS A 15 12.16 39.04 1.11
CA HIS A 15 12.46 37.73 1.67
C HIS A 15 12.09 36.69 0.63
N SER A 16 13.13 36.05 0.10
CA SER A 16 13.10 34.80 -0.64
C SER A 16 12.09 33.83 -0.01
N PRO A 17 11.23 33.17 -0.79
CA PRO A 17 10.48 32.05 -0.25
C PRO A 17 11.49 30.93 0.04
N VAL A 18 11.80 30.76 1.33
CA VAL A 18 12.40 29.54 1.84
C VAL A 18 11.55 28.39 1.32
N ARG A 19 12.22 27.56 0.51
CA ARG A 19 11.75 26.31 -0.07
C ARG A 19 11.01 25.53 1.01
N SER A 20 9.68 25.63 1.01
CA SER A 20 8.82 24.73 1.75
C SER A 20 9.19 23.34 1.30
N VAL A 21 9.73 22.56 2.23
CA VAL A 21 9.83 21.11 2.09
C VAL A 21 8.40 20.67 1.79
N VAL A 22 8.13 20.35 0.52
CA VAL A 22 6.90 19.73 0.10
C VAL A 22 6.92 18.36 0.76
N GLN A 23 6.32 18.28 1.95
CA GLN A 23 5.76 17.02 2.40
C GLN A 23 4.84 16.56 1.26
N PRO A 24 4.99 15.35 0.72
CA PRO A 24 4.08 14.88 -0.30
C PRO A 24 2.70 14.82 0.33
N SER A 25 1.88 15.82 -0.01
CA SER A 25 0.46 15.84 0.26
C SER A 25 -0.11 14.62 -0.46
N LEU A 26 -0.41 13.56 0.31
CA LEU A 26 -1.05 12.36 -0.19
C LEU A 26 -2.34 12.74 -0.91
N SER A 27 -2.42 12.45 -2.21
CA SER A 27 -3.71 12.15 -2.81
C SER A 27 -4.15 10.80 -2.21
N PRO A 28 -5.29 10.68 -1.50
CA PRO A 28 -5.74 9.42 -0.89
C PRO A 28 -5.96 8.26 -1.90
N LYS A 29 -5.83 8.56 -3.19
CA LYS A 29 -6.09 7.70 -4.33
C LYS A 29 -4.80 7.20 -5.00
N GLU A 30 -3.62 7.40 -4.42
CA GLU A 30 -2.36 6.91 -5.00
C GLU A 30 -1.68 5.94 -4.03
N GLY A 31 -1.24 4.79 -4.55
CA GLY A 31 -0.48 3.82 -3.75
C GLY A 31 0.81 4.46 -3.22
N LEU A 32 1.24 4.04 -2.04
CA LEU A 32 2.47 4.51 -1.41
C LEU A 32 3.63 3.54 -1.74
N GLY A 33 4.76 4.08 -2.16
CA GLY A 33 5.97 3.34 -2.49
C GLY A 33 6.30 3.37 -3.99
N PRO A 34 7.55 3.01 -4.35
CA PRO A 34 8.02 3.16 -5.73
C PRO A 34 7.39 2.14 -6.67
N LEU A 35 7.21 2.49 -7.95
CA LEU A 35 6.77 1.56 -9.00
C LEU A 35 7.84 0.50 -9.34
N THR A 36 9.10 0.77 -8.98
CA THR A 36 10.22 -0.18 -9.09
C THR A 36 10.21 -1.24 -7.99
N ALA A 37 9.27 -1.17 -7.03
CA ALA A 37 9.14 -2.14 -5.95
C ALA A 37 8.90 -3.56 -6.46
N GLU A 38 9.40 -4.54 -5.71
CA GLU A 38 9.26 -5.96 -6.01
C GLU A 38 8.07 -6.62 -5.30
N LEU A 39 7.55 -5.95 -4.27
CA LEU A 39 6.42 -6.38 -3.47
C LEU A 39 5.27 -5.38 -3.62
N LEU A 40 4.09 -5.83 -4.07
CA LEU A 40 2.86 -5.04 -3.99
C LEU A 40 1.99 -5.55 -2.84
N ILE A 41 1.50 -4.66 -2.00
CA ILE A 41 0.60 -4.96 -0.90
C ILE A 41 -0.77 -4.38 -1.24
N VAL A 42 -1.79 -5.24 -1.29
CA VAL A 42 -3.14 -4.85 -1.68
C VAL A 42 -4.09 -4.98 -0.49
N CYS A 43 -4.79 -3.89 -0.16
CA CYS A 43 -5.70 -3.82 0.98
C CYS A 43 -6.98 -3.05 0.66
N LEU A 44 -8.06 -3.24 1.43
CA LEU A 44 -9.32 -2.52 1.22
C LEU A 44 -9.31 -1.10 1.80
N ASP A 45 -8.56 -0.88 2.89
CA ASP A 45 -8.56 0.39 3.62
C ASP A 45 -7.11 0.89 3.77
N PRO A 46 -6.66 1.79 2.89
CA PRO A 46 -5.28 2.25 2.90
C PRO A 46 -5.02 3.20 4.06
N GLU A 47 -6.01 3.96 4.55
CA GLU A 47 -5.79 4.97 5.59
C GLU A 47 -5.44 4.35 6.95
N LYS A 48 -6.16 3.30 7.37
CA LYS A 48 -5.84 2.56 8.61
C LYS A 48 -4.67 1.61 8.41
N ALA A 49 -4.56 0.98 7.23
CA ALA A 49 -3.39 0.17 6.91
C ALA A 49 -2.11 1.01 6.96
N THR A 50 -2.10 2.21 6.37
CA THR A 50 -0.93 3.11 6.37
C THR A 50 -0.52 3.49 7.80
N LYS A 51 -1.46 3.76 8.70
CA LYS A 51 -1.14 4.17 10.09
C LYS A 51 -0.58 3.06 10.98
N THR A 52 -0.92 1.80 10.73
CA THR A 52 -0.52 0.70 11.64
C THR A 52 0.26 -0.42 10.96
N LEU A 53 -0.06 -0.74 9.71
CA LEU A 53 0.59 -1.80 8.96
C LEU A 53 1.96 -1.39 8.46
N ILE A 54 2.12 -0.16 7.95
CA ILE A 54 3.42 0.33 7.46
C ILE A 54 4.50 0.26 8.53
N PRO A 55 4.35 0.90 9.71
CA PRO A 55 5.42 0.85 10.71
C PRO A 55 5.70 -0.58 11.20
N PHE A 56 4.68 -1.44 11.19
CA PHE A 56 4.84 -2.84 11.51
C PHE A 56 5.66 -3.58 10.45
N LEU A 57 5.38 -3.38 9.16
CA LEU A 57 6.11 -4.02 8.06
C LEU A 57 7.52 -3.45 7.91
N GLU A 58 7.71 -2.15 8.14
CA GLU A 58 9.03 -1.52 8.22
C GLU A 58 9.91 -2.14 9.31
N ALA A 59 9.34 -2.42 10.48
CA ALA A 59 10.03 -3.14 11.55
C ALA A 59 10.42 -4.58 11.16
N GLN A 60 9.87 -5.13 10.08
CA GLN A 60 10.20 -6.46 9.55
C GLN A 60 11.12 -6.38 8.30
N GLY A 61 11.62 -5.19 7.96
CA GLY A 61 12.54 -4.97 6.83
C GLY A 61 11.85 -4.81 5.48
N ILE A 62 10.61 -4.31 5.46
CA ILE A 62 9.90 -3.91 4.23
C ILE A 62 9.94 -2.38 4.12
N CYS A 63 10.42 -1.85 3.00
CA CYS A 63 10.58 -0.41 2.81
C CYS A 63 9.53 0.11 1.82
N PHE A 64 8.88 1.23 2.15
CA PHE A 64 7.91 1.91 1.28
C PHE A 64 8.44 3.21 0.69
N THR A 65 9.72 3.51 0.90
CA THR A 65 10.39 4.66 0.29
C THR A 65 11.37 4.19 -0.75
N ASP A 66 11.65 5.01 -1.76
CA ASP A 66 12.70 4.77 -2.74
C ASP A 66 14.08 4.95 -2.10
N ASP A 67 14.45 4.04 -1.20
CA ASP A 67 15.78 3.97 -0.60
C ASP A 67 16.41 2.63 -0.96
N ASN A 68 17.07 2.61 -2.12
CA ASN A 68 17.78 1.45 -2.63
C ASN A 68 19.20 1.30 -2.03
N ARG A 69 19.43 1.89 -0.84
CA ARG A 69 20.77 1.87 -0.21
C ARG A 69 21.01 0.57 0.56
N ASP A 70 19.93 -0.08 1.01
CA ASP A 70 20.01 -1.33 1.73
C ASP A 70 19.41 -2.49 0.91
N PRO A 71 20.25 -3.38 0.34
CA PRO A 71 19.79 -4.51 -0.46
C PRO A 71 19.11 -5.62 0.37
N LEU A 72 19.14 -5.53 1.71
CA LEU A 72 18.46 -6.46 2.60
C LEU A 72 16.98 -6.08 2.81
N LEU A 73 16.60 -4.85 2.46
CA LEU A 73 15.22 -4.39 2.54
C LEU A 73 14.42 -4.83 1.32
N ILE A 74 13.18 -5.25 1.57
CA ILE A 74 12.22 -5.56 0.51
C ILE A 74 11.54 -4.26 0.11
N GLN A 75 11.75 -3.81 -1.13
CA GLN A 75 11.08 -2.63 -1.67
C GLN A 75 9.61 -2.96 -1.94
N ALA A 76 8.71 -2.25 -1.29
CA ALA A 76 7.28 -2.49 -1.37
C ALA A 76 6.48 -1.24 -1.75
N ARG A 77 5.36 -1.50 -2.41
CA ARG A 77 4.30 -0.55 -2.68
C ARG A 77 3.02 -1.04 -2.02
N ILE A 78 2.24 -0.16 -1.41
CA ILE A 78 0.92 -0.48 -0.85
C ILE A 78 -0.15 0.30 -1.60
N THR A 79 -1.20 -0.39 -2.06
CA THR A 79 -2.29 0.23 -2.81
C THR A 79 -3.66 -0.24 -2.30
N PRO A 80 -4.67 0.64 -2.25
CA PRO A 80 -6.02 0.23 -1.98
C PRO A 80 -6.67 -0.45 -3.19
N VAL A 81 -7.46 -1.49 -2.94
CA VAL A 81 -8.37 -2.09 -3.93
C VAL A 81 -9.37 -1.05 -4.42
N THR A 82 -9.87 -0.23 -3.49
CA THR A 82 -10.98 0.70 -3.68
C THR A 82 -10.52 2.07 -4.17
N ARG A 83 -9.40 2.15 -4.91
CA ARG A 83 -8.79 3.41 -5.38
C ARG A 83 -9.79 4.39 -6.02
N HIS A 84 -10.79 3.86 -6.69
CA HIS A 84 -11.79 4.63 -7.44
C HIS A 84 -13.13 4.77 -6.72
N LEU A 85 -13.28 4.15 -5.55
CA LEU A 85 -14.49 4.17 -4.77
C LEU A 85 -14.40 5.26 -3.69
N PRO A 86 -15.44 6.09 -3.49
CA PRO A 86 -15.55 6.91 -2.30
C PRO A 86 -15.33 6.11 -1.02
N PRO A 87 -14.60 6.66 -0.03
CA PRO A 87 -14.19 5.94 1.18
C PRO A 87 -15.37 5.45 2.03
N GLU A 88 -16.54 6.09 1.91
CA GLU A 88 -17.74 5.71 2.65
C GLU A 88 -18.55 4.59 1.98
N GLN A 89 -18.22 4.18 0.74
CA GLN A 89 -18.98 3.16 0.04
C GLN A 89 -18.48 1.75 0.39
N VAL A 90 -19.43 0.83 0.56
CA VAL A 90 -19.12 -0.60 0.60
C VAL A 90 -18.98 -1.10 -0.85
N PRO A 91 -17.87 -1.76 -1.22
CA PRO A 91 -17.69 -2.26 -2.57
C PRO A 91 -18.76 -3.30 -2.94
N LEU A 92 -19.45 -3.07 -4.06
CA LEU A 92 -20.32 -4.06 -4.68
C LEU A 92 -19.51 -4.99 -5.60
N PRO A 93 -20.04 -6.17 -5.98
CA PRO A 93 -19.35 -7.06 -6.93
C PRO A 93 -18.96 -6.39 -8.25
N THR A 94 -19.83 -5.54 -8.79
CA THR A 94 -19.55 -4.78 -10.03
C THR A 94 -18.46 -3.73 -9.83
N ASP A 95 -18.36 -3.13 -8.63
CA ASP A 95 -17.26 -2.22 -8.30
C ASP A 95 -15.92 -2.95 -8.25
N MET A 96 -15.91 -4.21 -7.80
CA MET A 96 -14.71 -5.03 -7.75
C MET A 96 -14.17 -5.33 -9.14
N GLU A 97 -15.03 -5.50 -10.15
CA GLU A 97 -14.60 -5.66 -11.55
C GLU A 97 -13.87 -4.39 -12.03
N PHE A 98 -14.45 -3.21 -11.79
CA PHE A 98 -13.82 -1.94 -12.14
C PHE A 98 -12.50 -1.72 -11.38
N CYS A 99 -12.49 -2.01 -10.08
CA CYS A 99 -11.28 -1.93 -9.25
C CYS A 99 -10.19 -2.91 -9.71
N SER A 100 -10.58 -4.10 -10.20
CA SER A 100 -9.63 -5.07 -10.74
C SER A 100 -8.96 -4.60 -12.03
N ALA A 101 -9.67 -3.86 -12.88
CA ALA A 101 -9.11 -3.27 -14.10
C ALA A 101 -8.04 -2.22 -13.75
N ALA A 102 -8.34 -1.31 -12.82
CA ALA A 102 -7.36 -0.33 -12.35
C ALA A 102 -6.16 -0.97 -11.63
N LEU A 103 -6.39 -2.06 -10.90
CA LEU A 103 -5.32 -2.84 -10.28
C LEU A 103 -4.46 -3.55 -11.33
N CYS A 104 -5.04 -3.97 -12.45
CA CYS A 104 -4.29 -4.55 -13.57
C CYS A 104 -3.31 -3.54 -14.17
N GLU A 105 -3.73 -2.29 -14.38
CA GLU A 105 -2.83 -1.21 -14.83
C GLU A 105 -1.67 -1.01 -13.85
N GLU A 106 -1.94 -0.98 -12.54
CA GLU A 106 -0.89 -0.84 -11.50
C GLU A 106 0.07 -2.04 -11.50
N LEU A 107 -0.44 -3.27 -11.65
CA LEU A 107 0.40 -4.47 -11.77
C LEU A 107 1.32 -4.42 -13.00
N GLN A 108 0.83 -3.85 -14.11
CA GLN A 108 1.60 -3.70 -15.35
C GLN A 108 2.64 -2.59 -15.28
N ASP A 109 2.34 -1.48 -14.60
CA ASP A 109 3.26 -0.36 -14.41
C ASP A 109 4.42 -0.71 -13.46
N MET A 110 4.23 -1.69 -12.58
CA MET A 110 5.27 -2.14 -11.67
C MET A 110 6.26 -3.11 -12.33
N SER A 111 7.23 -2.57 -13.08
CA SER A 111 8.24 -3.37 -13.80
C SER A 111 9.12 -4.25 -12.90
N GLY A 112 9.22 -3.92 -11.61
CA GLY A 112 10.01 -4.67 -10.62
C GLY A 112 9.23 -5.79 -9.93
N LEU A 113 7.91 -5.87 -10.15
CA LEU A 113 7.01 -6.70 -9.36
C LEU A 113 7.30 -8.19 -9.49
N ARG A 114 7.41 -8.85 -8.35
CA ARG A 114 7.63 -10.30 -8.25
C ARG A 114 6.63 -10.98 -7.33
N LEU A 115 6.13 -10.28 -6.32
CA LEU A 115 5.17 -10.81 -5.36
C LEU A 115 4.07 -9.81 -5.03
N VAL A 116 2.84 -10.30 -4.94
CA VAL A 116 1.68 -9.56 -4.45
C VAL A 116 1.25 -10.16 -3.11
N LEU A 117 1.19 -9.35 -2.07
CA LEU A 117 0.63 -9.69 -0.77
C LEU A 117 -0.79 -9.14 -0.67
N VAL A 118 -1.78 -10.02 -0.59
CA VAL A 118 -3.19 -9.63 -0.44
C VAL A 118 -3.65 -9.72 1.01
N LEU A 119 -4.33 -8.67 1.46
CA LEU A 119 -4.82 -8.56 2.83
C LEU A 119 -6.33 -8.76 2.87
N GLY A 120 -6.74 -10.03 2.97
CA GLY A 120 -8.13 -10.47 3.06
C GLY A 120 -8.75 -10.86 1.72
N ILE A 121 -9.94 -11.48 1.81
CA ILE A 121 -10.61 -12.15 0.69
C ILE A 121 -10.97 -11.17 -0.43
N SER A 122 -11.46 -9.97 -0.14
CA SER A 122 -11.81 -9.05 -1.23
C SER A 122 -10.57 -8.55 -1.99
N ALA A 123 -9.45 -8.34 -1.32
CA ALA A 123 -8.19 -8.02 -1.99
C ALA A 123 -7.70 -9.18 -2.87
N HIS A 124 -7.83 -10.42 -2.39
CA HIS A 124 -7.58 -11.62 -3.19
C HIS A 124 -8.44 -11.67 -4.45
N ILE A 125 -9.75 -11.47 -4.31
CA ILE A 125 -10.68 -11.45 -5.44
C ILE A 125 -10.29 -10.38 -6.47
N ALA A 126 -9.96 -9.16 -6.02
CA ALA A 126 -9.53 -8.08 -6.90
C ALA A 126 -8.24 -8.43 -7.67
N VAL A 127 -7.24 -9.00 -6.98
CA VAL A 127 -5.97 -9.40 -7.61
C VAL A 127 -6.18 -10.52 -8.61
N LEU A 128 -6.99 -11.53 -8.28
CA LEU A 128 -7.31 -12.58 -9.25
C LEU A 128 -8.05 -12.05 -10.48
N GLY A 129 -9.00 -11.14 -10.28
CA GLY A 129 -9.65 -10.43 -11.38
C GLY A 129 -8.65 -9.65 -12.25
N ALA A 130 -7.72 -8.93 -11.61
CA ALA A 130 -6.69 -8.14 -12.30
C ALA A 130 -5.73 -9.03 -13.10
N CYS A 131 -5.39 -10.21 -12.57
CA CYS A 131 -4.57 -11.21 -13.26
C CYS A 131 -5.34 -12.05 -14.29
N GLY A 132 -6.66 -11.85 -14.45
CA GLY A 132 -7.50 -12.67 -15.33
C GLY A 132 -7.66 -14.12 -14.88
N ILE A 133 -7.45 -14.41 -13.59
CA ILE A 133 -7.53 -15.75 -13.01
C ILE A 133 -8.93 -15.98 -12.44
N PRO A 134 -9.65 -17.04 -12.86
CA PRO A 134 -10.96 -17.34 -12.30
C PRO A 134 -10.83 -17.78 -10.83
N LEU A 135 -11.73 -17.29 -9.97
CA LEU A 135 -11.74 -17.60 -8.53
C LEU A 135 -11.77 -19.10 -8.23
N THR A 136 -12.36 -19.91 -9.11
CA THR A 136 -12.42 -21.38 -8.99
C THR A 136 -11.07 -22.07 -9.13
N ARG A 137 -10.05 -21.38 -9.63
CA ARG A 137 -8.69 -21.93 -9.78
C ARG A 137 -7.81 -21.67 -8.57
N LEU A 138 -8.12 -20.65 -7.77
CA LEU A 138 -7.30 -20.29 -6.63
C LEU A 138 -8.12 -19.78 -5.45
N ASP A 139 -8.27 -20.65 -4.45
CA ASP A 139 -8.88 -20.29 -3.17
C ASP A 139 -7.97 -19.36 -2.36
N PHE A 140 -8.57 -18.55 -1.50
CA PHE A 140 -7.84 -17.72 -0.53
C PHE A 140 -7.25 -18.58 0.59
N ARG A 141 -5.92 -18.56 0.76
CA ARG A 141 -5.19 -19.43 1.69
C ARG A 141 -4.19 -18.65 2.57
N PRO A 142 -4.66 -18.04 3.67
CA PRO A 142 -3.80 -17.26 4.56
C PRO A 142 -2.53 -18.00 4.98
N GLY A 143 -1.38 -17.38 4.78
CA GLY A 143 -0.07 -17.93 5.14
C GLY A 143 0.56 -18.81 4.05
N GLU A 144 -0.05 -18.95 2.88
CA GLU A 144 0.50 -19.67 1.73
C GLU A 144 0.97 -18.68 0.65
N ILE A 145 2.03 -19.06 -0.09
CA ILE A 145 2.51 -18.36 -1.28
C ILE A 145 2.25 -19.26 -2.49
N THR A 146 1.41 -18.77 -3.40
CA THR A 146 1.06 -19.45 -4.66
C THR A 146 1.84 -18.84 -5.81
N ARG A 147 2.36 -19.67 -6.73
CA ARG A 147 2.89 -19.22 -8.01
C ARG A 147 1.77 -19.12 -9.04
N LEU A 148 1.57 -17.93 -9.61
CA LEU A 148 0.62 -17.70 -10.69
C LEU A 148 1.22 -18.17 -12.04
N PRO A 149 0.38 -18.38 -13.09
CA PRO A 149 0.83 -18.87 -14.39
C PRO A 149 1.91 -18.02 -15.06
N ASP A 150 1.85 -16.70 -14.89
CA ASP A 150 2.83 -15.74 -15.42
C ASP A 150 4.13 -15.64 -14.58
N GLY A 151 4.27 -16.47 -13.54
CA GLY A 151 5.44 -16.48 -12.65
C GLY A 151 5.37 -15.50 -11.48
N LEU A 152 4.34 -14.63 -11.45
CA LEU A 152 4.04 -13.75 -10.32
C LEU A 152 3.71 -14.58 -9.07
N LEU A 153 4.19 -14.16 -7.91
CA LEU A 153 3.88 -14.81 -6.64
C LEU A 153 2.70 -14.12 -5.98
N LEU A 154 1.76 -14.88 -5.41
CA LEU A 154 0.64 -14.37 -4.65
C LEU A 154 0.72 -14.92 -3.22
N ALA A 155 0.83 -14.03 -2.24
CA ALA A 155 0.82 -14.37 -0.83
C ALA A 155 -0.49 -13.89 -0.19
N ASP A 156 -1.19 -14.81 0.46
CA ASP A 156 -2.45 -14.49 1.13
C ASP A 156 -2.20 -14.21 2.61
N ALA A 157 -2.77 -13.12 3.13
CA ALA A 157 -2.77 -12.83 4.55
C ALA A 157 -4.14 -12.35 5.02
N CYS A 158 -4.54 -12.79 6.21
CA CYS A 158 -5.74 -12.28 6.87
C CYS A 158 -5.54 -10.81 7.24
N HIS A 159 -6.58 -9.99 7.05
CA HIS A 159 -6.54 -8.57 7.38
C HIS A 159 -6.28 -8.35 8.89
N PRO A 160 -5.12 -7.81 9.30
CA PRO A 160 -4.71 -7.76 10.70
C PRO A 160 -5.27 -6.56 11.47
N LEU A 161 -6.19 -5.77 10.90
CA LEU A 161 -6.57 -4.45 11.40
C LEU A 161 -8.08 -4.20 11.31
N SER A 162 -8.89 -5.02 11.98
CA SER A 162 -10.32 -4.72 12.17
C SER A 162 -10.55 -4.23 13.59
N GLU A 163 -11.09 -3.01 13.76
CA GLU A 163 -11.42 -2.43 15.08
C GLU A 163 -12.46 -3.26 15.85
N LYS A 164 -13.23 -4.07 15.12
CA LYS A 164 -14.25 -4.98 15.69
C LYS A 164 -13.67 -6.36 16.03
N ALA A 165 -12.39 -6.61 15.74
CA ALA A 165 -11.79 -7.90 16.00
C ALA A 165 -11.30 -7.99 17.45
N ASP A 166 -11.48 -9.18 17.99
CA ASP A 166 -10.93 -9.57 19.29
C ASP A 166 -9.40 -9.36 19.32
N PRO A 167 -8.84 -8.83 20.43
CA PRO A 167 -7.40 -8.56 20.54
C PRO A 167 -6.53 -9.81 20.38
N ASP A 168 -7.02 -10.99 20.77
CA ASP A 168 -6.31 -12.25 20.57
C ASP A 168 -6.26 -12.61 19.07
N LEU A 169 -7.38 -12.43 18.37
CA LEU A 169 -7.46 -12.61 16.92
C LEU A 169 -6.56 -11.63 16.16
N LEU A 170 -6.47 -10.37 16.58
CA LEU A 170 -5.54 -9.39 16.00
C LEU A 170 -4.08 -9.83 16.18
N THR A 171 -3.75 -10.32 17.38
CA THR A 171 -2.42 -10.85 17.70
C THR A 171 -2.10 -12.08 16.85
N GLN A 172 -3.04 -13.01 16.73
CA GLN A 172 -2.91 -14.20 15.88
C GLN A 172 -2.66 -13.83 14.41
N ARG A 173 -3.41 -12.86 13.86
CA ARG A 173 -3.23 -12.40 12.48
C ARG A 173 -1.89 -11.71 12.25
N LYS A 174 -1.44 -10.87 13.19
CA LYS A 174 -0.09 -10.28 13.16
C LYS A 174 1.00 -11.33 13.22
N ASN A 175 0.85 -12.34 14.09
CA ASN A 175 1.81 -13.45 14.20
C ASN A 175 1.85 -14.30 12.92
N ALA A 176 0.71 -14.52 12.26
CA ALA A 176 0.68 -15.19 10.97
C ALA A 176 1.42 -14.38 9.89
N LEU A 177 1.23 -13.06 9.86
CA LEU A 177 1.95 -12.17 8.95
C LEU A 177 3.47 -12.18 9.22
N ILE A 178 3.90 -12.14 10.48
CA ILE A 178 5.31 -12.26 10.87
C ILE A 178 5.92 -13.57 10.35
N LYS A 179 5.19 -14.68 10.43
CA LYS A 179 5.63 -15.98 9.91
C LYS A 179 5.69 -16.04 8.37
N LEU A 180 4.91 -15.21 7.69
CA LEU A 180 4.86 -15.16 6.23
C LEU A 180 5.99 -14.33 5.63
N ILE A 181 6.42 -13.25 6.30
CA ILE A 181 7.50 -12.37 5.83
C ILE A 181 8.81 -13.11 5.49
N PRO A 182 9.34 -14.05 6.29
CA PRO A 182 10.54 -14.79 5.90
C PRO A 182 10.33 -15.66 4.66
N GLN A 183 9.11 -16.18 4.45
CA GLN A 183 8.78 -16.93 3.23
C GLN A 183 8.74 -16.00 2.01
N ILE A 184 8.14 -14.81 2.16
CA ILE A 184 8.15 -13.76 1.12
C ILE A 184 9.59 -13.40 0.76
N ARG A 185 10.45 -13.18 1.77
CA ARG A 185 11.86 -12.87 1.57
C ARG A 185 12.59 -13.98 0.81
N SER A 186 12.42 -15.24 1.22
CA SER A 186 13.02 -16.39 0.54
C SER A 186 12.51 -16.54 -0.89
N ALA A 187 11.22 -16.29 -1.13
CA ALA A 187 10.62 -16.38 -2.46
C ALA A 187 11.12 -15.26 -3.40
N LEU A 188 11.37 -14.05 -2.88
CA LEU A 188 11.94 -12.93 -3.62
C LEU A 188 13.46 -13.04 -3.83
N ARG A 189 14.15 -13.77 -2.95
CA ARG A 189 15.62 -13.98 -2.95
C ARG A 189 15.96 -15.46 -2.75
N PRO A 190 15.69 -16.33 -3.75
CA PRO A 190 15.94 -17.77 -3.63
C PRO A 190 17.42 -18.17 -3.64
N SER A 191 18.34 -17.22 -3.81
CA SER A 191 19.78 -17.45 -3.97
C SER A 191 20.65 -16.82 -2.88
N ALA A 192 20.07 -16.43 -1.74
CA ALA A 192 20.79 -15.94 -0.56
C ALA A 192 20.94 -17.04 0.49
#